data_AF-X0V215-F1
#
_entry.id   AF-X0V215-F1
#
_cell.length_a   1.000
_cell.length_b   1.000
_cell.length_c   1.000
_cell.angle_alpha   90.00
_cell.angle_beta   90.00
_cell.angle_gamma   90.00
#
_symmetry.space_group_name_H-M   'P 1'
#
loop_
_entity.id
_entity.type
_entity.pdbx_description
1 polymer ?
#
loop_
_entity_poly.entity_id
_entity_poly.type
_entity_poly.pdbx_seq_one_letter_code
_entity_poly.pdbx_strand_id
1 'polypeptide(L)'
;MANTIAAVYVDTFEQNLRQVAQQETCKLLPWVAVRGEESENHNWEKLGSSDASLKTTRLQATPVADTLWSRRVSVSGTWDNGESTEQEDPVQM
;
A
#
# COMPACT_ATOMS: atom_id res chain seq x y z
N MET A 1 -29.30 -3.28 -42.24
CA MET A 1 -29.84 -3.35 -40.88
C MET A 1 -28.69 -3.18 -39.91
N ALA A 2 -28.58 -2.01 -39.29
CA ALA A 2 -27.63 -1.79 -38.20
C ALA A 2 -28.27 -2.35 -36.94
N ASN A 3 -27.77 -3.49 -36.45
CA ASN A 3 -28.23 -4.06 -35.19
C ASN A 3 -27.70 -3.19 -34.04
N THR A 4 -28.50 -2.21 -33.60
CA THR A 4 -28.25 -1.50 -32.35
C THR A 4 -28.67 -2.41 -31.19
N ILE A 5 -27.69 -3.13 -30.64
CA ILE A 5 -27.88 -3.96 -29.45
C ILE A 5 -28.03 -3.01 -28.25
N ALA A 6 -29.27 -2.72 -27.84
CA ALA A 6 -29.58 -1.81 -26.73
C ALA A 6 -29.23 -2.39 -25.34
N ALA A 7 -28.93 -3.69 -25.28
CA ALA A 7 -28.54 -4.41 -24.08
C ALA A 7 -27.22 -5.14 -24.33
N VAL A 8 -26.14 -4.39 -24.59
CA VAL A 8 -24.81 -4.89 -24.27
C VAL A 8 -24.68 -4.71 -22.76
N TYR A 9 -25.29 -5.61 -21.99
CA TYR A 9 -24.94 -5.71 -20.60
C TYR A 9 -23.48 -6.09 -20.54
N VAL A 10 -22.78 -5.14 -19.96
CA VAL A 10 -21.36 -4.97 -20.05
C VAL A 10 -20.80 -6.05 -19.14
N ASP A 11 -20.57 -7.25 -19.67
CA ASP A 11 -19.84 -8.31 -18.96
C ASP A 11 -18.55 -7.73 -18.34
N THR A 12 -17.96 -6.75 -19.04
CA THR A 12 -16.83 -5.96 -18.56
C THR A 12 -17.14 -5.10 -17.33
N PHE A 13 -18.32 -4.48 -17.21
CA PHE A 13 -18.73 -3.70 -16.05
C PHE A 13 -18.99 -4.62 -14.86
N GLU A 14 -19.67 -5.74 -15.08
CA GLU A 14 -19.91 -6.72 -14.01
C GLU A 14 -18.59 -7.35 -13.55
N GLN A 15 -17.68 -7.70 -14.47
CA GLN A 15 -16.33 -8.17 -14.14
C GLN A 15 -15.52 -7.11 -13.40
N ASN A 16 -15.61 -5.84 -13.77
CA ASN A 16 -14.93 -4.74 -13.07
C ASN A 16 -15.52 -4.52 -11.67
N LEU A 17 -16.85 -4.55 -11.53
CA LEU A 17 -17.52 -4.41 -10.24
C LEU A 17 -17.17 -5.57 -9.31
N ARG A 18 -17.13 -6.80 -9.86
CA ARG A 18 -16.74 -8.01 -9.13
C ARG A 18 -15.24 -7.96 -8.77
N GLN A 19 -14.38 -7.48 -9.67
CA GLN A 19 -12.97 -7.23 -9.37
C GLN A 19 -12.79 -6.22 -8.24
N VAL A 20 -13.52 -5.10 -8.27
CA VAL A 20 -13.45 -4.04 -7.25
C VAL A 20 -13.99 -4.54 -5.91
N ALA A 21 -15.12 -5.26 -5.91
CA ALA A 21 -15.68 -5.88 -4.71
C ALA A 21 -14.79 -6.99 -4.12
N GLN A 22 -13.98 -7.65 -4.96
CA GLN A 22 -13.02 -8.70 -4.56
C GLN A 22 -11.61 -8.18 -4.27
N GLN A 23 -11.36 -6.86 -4.25
CA GLN A 23 -10.06 -6.32 -3.83
C GLN A 23 -9.90 -6.47 -2.30
N GLU A 24 -9.76 -7.70 -1.83
CA GLU A 24 -9.31 -8.00 -0.47
C GLU A 24 -7.86 -7.52 -0.25
N THR A 25 -7.10 -7.35 -1.32
CA THR A 25 -5.70 -6.90 -1.29
C THR A 25 -5.52 -5.60 -2.06
N CYS A 26 -5.22 -4.54 -1.32
CA CYS A 26 -4.89 -3.25 -1.88
C CYS A 26 -3.60 -3.37 -2.71
N LYS A 27 -3.56 -2.83 -3.94
CA LYS A 27 -2.37 -2.90 -4.83
C LYS A 27 -1.09 -2.33 -4.22
N LEU A 28 -1.23 -1.49 -3.20
CA LEU A 28 -0.14 -0.88 -2.46
C LEU A 28 0.41 -1.78 -1.33
N LEU A 29 -0.33 -2.82 -0.92
CA LEU A 29 0.04 -3.67 0.21
C LEU A 29 1.42 -4.34 0.07
N PRO A 30 1.87 -4.79 -1.12
CA PRO A 30 3.22 -5.32 -1.29
C PRO A 30 4.34 -4.28 -1.07
N TRP A 31 4.01 -2.99 -1.16
CA TRP A 31 4.94 -1.87 -1.06
C TRP A 31 4.87 -1.14 0.28
N VAL A 32 4.01 -1.60 1.19
CA VAL A 32 3.80 -1.01 2.51
C VAL A 32 4.13 -2.06 3.58
N ALA A 33 4.82 -1.64 4.63
CA ALA A 33 5.09 -2.51 5.78
C ALA A 33 3.92 -2.42 6.77
N VAL A 34 3.32 -3.57 7.09
CA VAL A 34 2.30 -3.67 8.15
C VAL A 34 2.97 -4.06 9.45
N ARG A 35 2.71 -3.29 10.51
CA ARG A 35 3.20 -3.54 11.87
C ARG A 35 2.04 -3.45 12.85
N GLY A 36 1.93 -4.45 13.73
CA GLY A 36 1.08 -4.35 14.92
C GLY A 36 1.92 -3.84 16.07
N GLU A 37 1.72 -2.58 16.45
CA GLU A 37 2.34 -1.99 17.64
C GLU A 37 1.26 -1.53 18.61
N GLU A 38 1.51 -1.70 19.91
CA GLU A 38 0.71 -1.11 20.99
C GLU A 38 1.12 0.36 21.28
N SER A 39 2.15 0.86 20.59
CA SER A 39 2.67 2.22 20.73
C SER A 39 2.15 3.12 19.61
N GLU A 40 1.91 4.39 19.95
CA GLU A 40 1.34 5.40 19.05
C GLU A 40 2.30 5.83 17.93
N ASN A 41 3.61 5.60 18.08
CA ASN A 41 4.63 6.10 17.17
C ASN A 41 5.65 5.02 16.78
N HIS A 42 5.86 4.85 15.47
CA HIS A 42 6.92 4.03 14.92
C HIS A 42 8.01 4.87 14.25
N ASN A 43 9.27 4.56 14.56
CA ASN A 43 10.43 5.25 14.02
C ASN A 43 11.10 4.44 12.91
N TRP A 44 11.21 5.04 11.74
CA TRP A 44 11.93 4.49 10.58
C TRP A 44 13.29 5.17 10.46
N GLU A 45 14.35 4.42 10.75
CA GLU A 45 15.72 4.87 10.55
C GLU A 45 16.10 4.81 9.06
N LYS A 46 16.73 5.86 8.57
CA LYS A 46 17.20 5.98 7.20
C LYS A 46 18.65 6.41 7.19
N LEU A 47 19.46 5.62 6.49
CA LEU A 47 20.81 5.99 6.15
C LEU A 47 20.81 6.93 4.94
N GLY A 48 21.62 7.98 4.98
CA GLY A 48 21.85 8.85 3.84
C GLY A 48 22.46 8.10 2.65
N SER A 49 22.28 8.65 1.45
CA SER A 49 22.94 8.13 0.25
C SER A 49 24.45 8.28 0.37
N SER A 50 25.20 7.26 -0.06
CA SER A 50 26.65 7.33 -0.23
C SER A 50 27.07 6.73 -1.55
N ASP A 51 28.19 7.23 -2.07
CA ASP A 51 28.80 6.69 -3.28
C ASP A 51 29.64 5.46 -2.97
N ALA A 52 29.54 4.45 -3.83
CA ALA A 52 30.38 3.27 -3.75
C ALA A 52 31.82 3.61 -4.19
N SER A 53 32.80 3.25 -3.37
CA SER A 53 34.22 3.38 -3.76
C SER A 53 34.69 2.13 -4.50
N LEU A 54 35.50 2.33 -5.56
CA LEU A 54 36.08 1.24 -6.33
C LEU A 54 37.14 0.50 -5.49
N LYS A 55 37.09 -0.83 -5.50
CA LYS A 55 38.15 -1.66 -4.92
C LYS A 55 39.32 -1.75 -5.91
N THR A 56 40.43 -1.08 -5.60
CA THR A 56 41.58 -0.95 -6.51
C THR A 56 42.63 -2.06 -6.33
N THR A 57 42.66 -2.72 -5.17
CA THR A 57 43.61 -3.80 -4.89
C THR A 57 42.92 -5.02 -4.27
N ARG A 58 43.59 -6.18 -4.34
CA ARG A 58 43.08 -7.43 -3.76
C ARG A 58 42.84 -7.33 -2.25
N LEU A 59 43.78 -6.68 -1.55
CA LEU A 59 43.73 -6.40 -0.11
C LEU A 59 43.68 -4.89 0.08
N GLN A 60 42.48 -4.37 0.34
CA GLN A 60 42.22 -2.96 0.63
C GLN A 60 41.50 -2.88 1.97
N ALA A 61 41.86 -1.90 2.79
CA ALA A 61 41.15 -1.63 4.04
C ALA A 61 39.69 -1.27 3.76
N THR A 62 38.78 -1.74 4.63
CA THR A 62 37.37 -1.39 4.53
C THR A 62 37.21 0.13 4.62
N PRO A 63 36.56 0.79 3.65
CA PRO A 63 36.35 2.22 3.70
C PRO A 63 35.48 2.56 4.92
N VAL A 64 35.89 3.58 5.67
CA VAL A 64 35.10 4.14 6.76
C VAL A 64 34.18 5.20 6.15
N ALA A 65 32.87 4.95 6.22
CA ALA A 65 31.86 5.89 5.75
C ALA A 65 30.98 6.29 6.93
N ASP A 66 30.95 7.59 7.26
CA ASP A 66 30.08 8.16 8.28
C ASP A 66 28.89 8.84 7.60
N THR A 67 27.98 8.02 7.08
CA THR A 67 26.78 8.49 6.39
C THR A 67 25.78 9.03 7.40
N LEU A 68 25.28 10.24 7.15
CA LEU A 68 24.28 10.90 7.99
C LEU A 68 23.06 9.99 8.20
N TRP A 69 22.68 9.81 9.46
CA TRP A 69 21.47 9.12 9.85
C TRP A 69 20.32 10.13 9.95
N SER A 70 19.15 9.72 9.47
CA SER A 70 17.91 10.50 9.58
C SER A 70 16.76 9.58 9.98
N ARG A 71 15.77 10.14 10.68
CA ARG A 71 14.61 9.40 11.16
C ARG A 71 13.33 9.95 10.58
N ARG A 72 12.39 9.08 10.23
CA ARG A 72 10.98 9.44 9.99
C ARG A 72 10.10 8.79 11.04
N VAL A 73 9.12 9.55 11.54
CA VAL A 73 8.15 9.05 12.52
C VAL A 73 6.81 8.85 11.81
N SER A 74 6.22 7.68 11.96
CA SER A 74 4.82 7.43 11.58
C SER A 74 3.98 7.30 12.84
N VAL A 75 2.88 8.05 12.89
CA VAL A 75 1.91 8.04 13.99
C VAL A 75 0.73 7.15 13.58
N SER A 76 0.36 6.19 14.41
CA SER A 76 -0.82 5.35 14.17
C SER A 76 -2.09 6.12 14.57
N GLY A 77 -3.06 6.18 13.66
CA GLY A 77 -4.37 6.78 13.91
C GLY A 77 -5.46 5.73 13.81
N THR A 78 -6.40 5.75 14.75
CA THR A 78 -7.56 4.86 14.75
C THR A 78 -8.70 5.53 13.99
N TRP A 79 -9.24 4.85 12.99
CA TRP A 79 -10.38 5.32 12.19
C TRP A 79 -11.54 4.33 12.35
N ASP A 80 -12.74 4.87 12.52
CA ASP A 80 -13.98 4.09 12.59
C ASP A 80 -14.87 4.47 11.39
N ASN A 81 -15.49 3.48 10.77
CA ASN A 81 -16.46 3.66 9.70
C ASN A 81 -17.84 3.17 10.14
N GLY A 82 -18.16 3.32 11.43
CA GLY A 82 -19.41 2.89 12.05
C GLY A 82 -20.62 3.32 11.23
N GLU A 83 -21.14 2.38 10.46
CA GLU A 83 -22.37 2.54 9.70
C GLU A 83 -23.54 2.17 10.59
N SER A 84 -24.56 3.02 10.60
CA SER A 84 -25.79 2.78 11.35
C SER A 84 -26.84 2.25 10.38
N THR A 85 -27.08 0.95 10.40
CA THR A 85 -28.16 0.34 9.60
C THR A 85 -29.39 0.14 10.46
N GLU A 86 -30.53 0.67 10.03
CA GLU A 86 -31.81 0.40 10.68
C GLU A 86 -32.37 -0.98 10.25
N GLN A 87 -33.23 -1.59 11.07
CA GLN A 87 -33.75 -2.94 10.82
C GLN A 87 -34.58 -3.04 9.52
N GLU A 88 -35.04 -1.92 8.95
CA GLU A 88 -35.84 -1.87 7.73
C GLU A 88 -35.03 -1.83 6.43
N ASP A 89 -33.69 -1.70 6.49
CA ASP A 89 -32.84 -1.55 5.29
C ASP A 89 -32.55 -2.82 4.44
N PRO A 90 -32.86 -4.07 4.81
CA PRO A 90 -32.53 -5.20 3.95
C PRO A 90 -33.75 -5.66 3.13
N VAL A 91 -34.21 -4.86 2.18
CA VAL A 91 -34.96 -5.39 1.03
C VAL A 91 -34.54 -4.60 -0.20
N GLN A 92 -33.51 -5.09 -0.92
CA GLN A 92 -33.40 -5.16 -2.39
C GLN A 92 -31.93 -5.39 -2.74
N MET A 93 -31.59 -6.67 -2.95
CA MET A 93 -30.54 -7.07 -3.89
C MET A 93 -31.24 -7.62 -5.13
#